data_AF-A0A2M7KFB5-F1
#
_entry.id   AF-A0A2M7KFB5-F1
#
_cell.length_a   1.000
_cell.length_b   1.000
_cell.length_c   1.000
_cell.angle_alpha   90.00
_cell.angle_beta   90.00
_cell.angle_gamma   90.00
#
_symmetry.space_group_name_H-M   'P 1'
#
loop_
_entity.id
_entity.type
_entity.pdbx_description
1 polymer ?
#
loop_
_entity_poly.entity_id
_entity_poly.type
_entity_poly.pdbx_seq_one_letter_code
_entity_poly.pdbx_strand_id
1 'polypeptide(L)'
;MRLTPCLRCAVLSILVCGSPGFTGAPPIEATMAISPRGTDFLVGEPLSLAVTIRRAQDTPVKAIKPFANNVRSDIRLSVSSGVESVQAWATAGPRMQSTPQLPITMKPGEPWLYEVLVHCTPGESSRLVFPSAGKYRVTGSCFLAVLASSKDDQRAKWRRVELQSNAIDIRFRAPTGDDARVWRHISGPPVARFIQTGATRDANIVGQAVSALRQFQDSPYHPWIRRALEFYHAVKYPDFAAGELDQLQSVGIGLQDELFPHDPRLDAQVKYRFHDPTPLSEIVREIGRQSRVPLSVHRDLQSRKIAAGGAFTVRYAMKSLRGTSRSWVVDGRGYKLVPSGTEAGDAASKTEG
;
A
#
# COMPACT_ATOMS: atom_id res chain seq x y z
N MET A 1 81.39 -20.13 17.93
CA MET A 1 81.82 -18.92 17.21
C MET A 1 80.93 -18.78 15.97
N ARG A 2 80.34 -17.61 15.77
CA ARG A 2 79.38 -17.28 14.71
C ARG A 2 79.99 -17.49 13.32
N LEU A 3 79.18 -17.93 12.35
CA LEU A 3 78.93 -17.21 11.09
C LEU A 3 77.81 -17.90 10.27
N THR A 4 76.91 -17.05 9.79
CA THR A 4 75.76 -17.26 8.92
C THR A 4 76.16 -17.75 7.51
N PRO A 5 75.19 -18.28 6.74
CA PRO A 5 74.95 -17.66 5.44
C PRO A 5 73.48 -17.27 5.23
N CYS A 6 73.33 -16.03 4.75
CA CYS A 6 72.09 -15.40 4.33
C CYS A 6 71.53 -16.05 3.06
N LEU A 7 70.31 -16.60 3.13
CA LEU A 7 69.50 -16.83 1.93
C LEU A 7 68.75 -15.55 1.58
N ARG A 8 69.07 -14.97 0.42
CA ARG A 8 68.31 -13.89 -0.21
C ARG A 8 67.00 -14.46 -0.76
N CYS A 9 65.87 -14.17 -0.12
CA CYS A 9 64.56 -14.28 -0.76
C CYS A 9 64.37 -13.10 -1.72
N ALA A 10 64.39 -13.36 -3.02
CA ALA A 10 63.93 -12.44 -4.02
C ALA A 10 62.40 -12.34 -3.94
N VAL A 11 61.88 -11.22 -3.44
CA VAL A 11 60.46 -10.88 -3.53
C VAL A 11 60.20 -10.36 -4.94
N LEU A 12 59.69 -11.25 -5.80
CA LEU A 12 59.17 -10.88 -7.11
C LEU A 12 57.87 -10.09 -6.90
N SER A 13 57.97 -8.77 -6.87
CA SER A 13 56.80 -7.89 -6.86
C SER A 13 56.21 -7.85 -8.27
N ILE A 14 55.17 -8.65 -8.51
CA ILE A 14 54.35 -8.54 -9.71
C ILE A 14 53.50 -7.28 -9.55
N LEU A 15 53.95 -6.18 -10.15
CA LEU A 15 53.12 -5.00 -10.40
C LEU A 15 52.08 -5.41 -11.46
N VAL A 16 50.91 -5.85 -11.00
CA VAL A 16 49.72 -5.90 -11.84
C VAL A 16 49.32 -4.46 -12.06
N CYS A 17 49.68 -3.89 -13.21
CA CYS A 17 49.05 -2.68 -13.74
C CYS A 17 47.57 -3.01 -14.00
N GLY A 18 46.76 -2.92 -12.95
CA GLY A 18 45.31 -2.97 -13.06
C GLY A 18 44.88 -1.85 -13.98
N SER A 19 44.25 -2.22 -15.09
CA SER A 19 43.50 -1.30 -15.94
C SER A 19 42.73 -0.33 -15.05
N PRO A 20 42.66 0.98 -15.36
CA PRO A 20 41.89 1.93 -14.59
C PRO A 20 40.47 1.39 -14.48
N GLY A 21 40.19 0.85 -13.29
CA GLY A 21 38.96 0.15 -13.02
C GLY A 21 37.84 1.10 -13.29
N PHE A 22 36.82 0.62 -14.01
CA PHE A 22 35.47 1.14 -13.85
C PHE A 22 35.25 1.37 -12.36
N THR A 23 35.36 2.62 -11.90
CA THR A 23 34.95 3.01 -10.56
C THR A 23 33.44 2.92 -10.61
N GLY A 24 32.95 1.69 -10.37
CA GLY A 24 31.53 1.39 -10.33
C GLY A 24 30.87 2.43 -9.46
N ALA A 25 29.84 3.09 -9.99
CA ALA A 25 29.08 4.08 -9.25
C ALA A 25 28.79 3.55 -7.83
N PRO A 26 28.93 4.40 -6.79
CA PRO A 26 28.84 3.97 -5.41
C PRO A 26 27.58 3.13 -5.15
N PRO A 27 27.66 2.10 -4.30
CA PRO A 27 26.53 1.24 -4.01
C PRO A 27 25.35 2.09 -3.56
N ILE A 28 24.19 1.88 -4.20
CA ILE A 28 22.96 2.54 -3.80
C ILE A 28 22.46 1.82 -2.56
N GLU A 29 22.81 2.36 -1.40
CA GLU A 29 22.25 1.93 -0.11
C GLU A 29 20.87 2.54 0.10
N ALA A 30 19.83 1.74 -0.14
CA ALA A 30 18.49 2.00 0.35
C ALA A 30 18.12 0.87 1.32
N THR A 31 17.28 1.19 2.29
CA THR A 31 16.80 0.24 3.29
C THR A 31 15.30 0.09 3.16
N MET A 32 14.83 -1.14 3.29
CA MET A 32 13.41 -1.45 3.42
C MET A 32 13.12 -1.84 4.87
N ALA A 33 11.97 -1.42 5.39
CA ALA A 33 11.45 -1.87 6.66
C ALA A 33 9.98 -2.24 6.50
N ILE A 34 9.56 -3.34 7.15
CA ILE A 34 8.16 -3.73 7.27
C ILE A 34 7.74 -3.66 8.73
N SER A 35 6.51 -3.19 8.94
CA SER A 35 5.90 -3.10 10.26
C SER A 35 4.43 -3.48 10.16
N PRO A 36 3.92 -4.37 11.02
CA PRO A 36 2.51 -4.74 10.98
C PRO A 36 1.65 -3.63 11.59
N ARG A 37 0.44 -3.47 11.07
CA ARG A 37 -0.54 -2.50 11.58
C ARG A 37 -1.34 -3.01 12.78
N GLY A 38 -1.07 -4.23 13.21
CA GLY A 38 -1.61 -4.88 14.41
C GLY A 38 -0.63 -5.96 14.87
N THR A 39 -0.81 -6.45 16.09
CA THR A 39 0.07 -7.48 16.68
C THR A 39 -0.60 -8.85 16.81
N ASP A 40 -1.92 -8.90 16.62
CA ASP A 40 -2.74 -10.09 16.81
C ASP A 40 -3.80 -10.13 15.71
N PHE A 41 -3.83 -11.23 14.97
CA PHE A 41 -4.68 -11.42 13.79
C PHE A 41 -5.48 -12.72 13.95
N LEU A 42 -6.66 -12.81 13.32
CA LEU A 42 -7.37 -14.09 13.18
C LEU A 42 -6.96 -14.80 11.89
N VAL A 43 -6.90 -16.13 11.93
CA VAL A 43 -6.69 -16.94 10.71
C VAL A 43 -7.73 -16.54 9.67
N GLY A 44 -7.29 -16.18 8.46
CA GLY A 44 -8.17 -15.67 7.42
C GLY A 44 -8.30 -14.15 7.32
N GLU A 45 -7.69 -13.41 8.26
CA GLU A 45 -7.53 -11.98 8.11
C GLU A 45 -6.34 -11.67 7.20
N PRO A 46 -6.45 -10.68 6.30
CA PRO A 46 -5.30 -10.12 5.62
C PRO A 46 -4.31 -9.49 6.62
N LEU A 47 -3.04 -9.85 6.52
CA LEU A 47 -1.97 -9.14 7.20
C LEU A 47 -1.77 -7.77 6.54
N SER A 48 -2.02 -6.71 7.31
CA SER A 48 -1.77 -5.33 6.90
C SER A 48 -0.39 -4.87 7.34
N LEU A 49 0.44 -4.47 6.38
CA LEU A 49 1.82 -4.03 6.60
C LEU A 49 2.02 -2.60 6.11
N ALA A 50 2.74 -1.80 6.90
CA ALA A 50 3.38 -0.60 6.41
C ALA A 50 4.80 -0.96 5.93
N VAL A 51 5.09 -0.68 4.66
CA VAL A 51 6.43 -0.80 4.09
C VAL A 51 7.02 0.60 3.97
N THR A 52 8.20 0.76 4.54
CA THR A 52 8.98 1.99 4.49
C THR A 52 10.25 1.74 3.70
N ILE A 53 10.46 2.50 2.64
CA ILE A 53 11.72 2.50 1.87
C ILE A 53 12.41 3.84 2.10
N ARG A 54 13.67 3.79 2.55
CA ARG A 54 14.47 4.97 2.85
C ARG A 54 15.81 4.91 2.16
N ARG A 55 16.31 6.08 1.78
CA ARG A 55 17.66 6.24 1.28
C ARG A 55 18.60 6.35 2.49
N ALA A 56 19.64 5.52 2.54
CA ALA A 56 20.60 5.55 3.64
C ALA A 56 21.66 6.64 3.47
N GLN A 57 21.95 7.03 2.21
CA GLN A 57 22.97 8.02 1.90
C GLN A 57 22.39 9.43 1.74
N ASP A 58 23.22 10.43 1.99
CA ASP A 58 22.87 11.87 1.91
C ASP A 58 22.79 12.42 0.48
N THR A 59 22.83 11.55 -0.53
CA THR A 59 22.72 11.95 -1.94
C THR A 59 21.37 11.51 -2.53
N PRO A 60 20.64 12.45 -3.17
CA PRO A 60 19.39 12.12 -3.83
C PRO A 60 19.64 11.25 -5.06
N VAL A 61 18.73 10.31 -5.32
CA VAL A 61 18.78 9.42 -6.50
C VAL A 61 17.45 9.43 -7.23
N LYS A 62 17.45 9.35 -8.56
CA LYS A 62 16.23 9.12 -9.32
C LYS A 62 15.90 7.64 -9.30
N ALA A 63 14.70 7.29 -8.88
CA ALA A 63 14.24 5.92 -8.79
C ALA A 63 12.77 5.80 -9.20
N ILE A 64 12.38 4.60 -9.61
CA ILE A 64 10.98 4.27 -9.88
C ILE A 64 10.38 3.70 -8.60
N LYS A 65 9.24 4.26 -8.16
CA LYS A 65 8.52 3.76 -7.00
C LYS A 65 8.03 2.32 -7.24
N PRO A 66 8.28 1.39 -6.30
CA PRO A 66 7.55 0.12 -6.25
C PRO A 66 6.04 0.36 -6.30
N PHE A 67 5.30 -0.53 -6.96
CA PHE A 67 3.84 -0.45 -7.17
C PHE A 67 3.30 0.60 -8.14
N ALA A 68 4.14 1.36 -8.84
CA ALA A 68 3.65 2.34 -9.81
C ALA A 68 2.82 1.70 -10.96
N ASN A 69 2.91 0.38 -11.18
CA ASN A 69 2.24 -0.30 -12.28
C ASN A 69 1.06 -1.22 -11.91
N ASN A 70 0.73 -1.50 -10.64
CA ASN A 70 -0.35 -2.43 -10.25
C ASN A 70 -0.29 -3.87 -10.88
N VAL A 71 0.68 -4.13 -11.75
CA VAL A 71 0.91 -5.40 -12.46
C VAL A 71 2.05 -6.07 -11.73
N ARG A 72 1.67 -6.91 -10.75
CA ARG A 72 2.53 -7.65 -9.82
C ARG A 72 3.19 -6.77 -8.76
N SER A 73 2.95 -7.16 -7.52
CA SER A 73 3.60 -6.62 -6.34
C SER A 73 5.11 -6.74 -6.45
N ASP A 74 5.83 -5.63 -6.54
CA ASP A 74 7.30 -5.67 -6.48
C ASP A 74 7.78 -6.07 -5.08
N ILE A 75 6.91 -5.99 -4.07
CA ILE A 75 7.15 -6.52 -2.73
C ILE A 75 6.74 -8.00 -2.68
N ARG A 76 7.75 -8.85 -2.52
CA ARG A 76 7.63 -10.27 -2.20
C ARG A 76 7.80 -10.43 -0.71
N LEU A 77 6.95 -11.23 -0.10
CA LEU A 77 7.09 -11.60 1.30
C LEU A 77 7.44 -13.07 1.39
N SER A 78 8.42 -13.38 2.23
CA SER A 78 8.68 -14.74 2.66
C SER A 78 8.06 -14.91 4.04
N VAL A 79 7.15 -15.86 4.15
CA VAL A 79 6.45 -16.19 5.40
C VAL A 79 6.87 -17.58 5.82
N SER A 80 7.36 -17.73 7.04
CA SER A 80 7.72 -19.03 7.59
C SER A 80 7.01 -19.33 8.90
N SER A 81 6.62 -20.59 9.06
CA SER A 81 6.02 -21.18 10.26
C SER A 81 6.77 -22.47 10.58
N GLY A 82 7.75 -22.39 11.48
CA GLY A 82 8.63 -23.52 11.77
C GLY A 82 9.43 -23.96 10.53
N VAL A 83 9.09 -25.12 9.99
CA VAL A 83 9.79 -25.75 8.84
C VAL A 83 9.21 -25.37 7.48
N GLU A 84 7.99 -24.80 7.41
CA GLU A 84 7.38 -24.42 6.15
C GLU A 84 7.66 -22.96 5.81
N SER A 85 7.94 -22.68 4.53
CA SER A 85 8.07 -21.32 4.01
C SER A 85 7.23 -21.15 2.74
N VAL A 86 6.53 -20.02 2.65
CA VAL A 86 5.68 -19.66 1.52
C VAL A 86 6.06 -18.26 1.03
N GLN A 87 6.14 -18.11 -0.29
CA GLN A 87 6.25 -16.79 -0.91
C GLN A 87 4.87 -16.21 -1.20
N ALA A 88 4.64 -15.00 -0.73
CA ALA A 88 3.44 -14.23 -0.95
C ALA A 88 3.77 -12.90 -1.63
N TRP A 89 2.76 -12.30 -2.27
CA TRP A 89 2.90 -11.03 -2.95
C TRP A 89 1.90 -10.04 -2.36
N ALA A 90 2.38 -8.86 -1.96
CA ALA A 90 1.57 -7.90 -1.22
C ALA A 90 0.81 -6.96 -2.16
N THR A 91 -0.50 -6.76 -2.01
CA THR A 91 -1.25 -5.87 -2.91
C THR A 91 -1.35 -4.46 -2.34
N ALA A 92 -1.06 -3.45 -3.17
CA ALA A 92 -1.20 -2.03 -2.84
C ALA A 92 -2.46 -1.44 -3.52
N GLY A 93 -3.64 -1.86 -3.08
CA GLY A 93 -4.92 -1.29 -3.55
C GLY A 93 -5.41 -1.79 -4.93
N PRO A 94 -6.47 -1.16 -5.49
CA PRO A 94 -7.09 -1.58 -6.74
C PRO A 94 -6.18 -1.30 -7.94
N ARG A 95 -6.24 -2.18 -8.95
CA ARG A 95 -5.46 -2.02 -10.17
C ARG A 95 -5.99 -0.86 -11.01
N MET A 96 -5.44 0.33 -10.82
CA MET A 96 -5.59 1.44 -11.78
C MET A 96 -4.67 1.23 -12.98
N GLN A 97 -5.14 1.70 -14.15
CA GLN A 97 -4.45 1.61 -15.44
C GLN A 97 -2.97 1.99 -15.34
N SER A 98 -2.11 1.26 -16.06
CA SER A 98 -0.66 1.48 -16.06
C SER A 98 -0.34 2.89 -16.55
N THR A 99 -0.01 3.78 -15.62
CA THR A 99 0.50 5.11 -15.96
C THR A 99 2.00 4.97 -16.24
N PRO A 100 2.54 5.60 -17.31
CA PRO A 100 3.98 5.58 -17.57
C PRO A 100 4.76 5.99 -16.32
N GLN A 101 5.75 5.17 -15.94
CA GLN A 101 6.53 5.39 -14.73
C GLN A 101 7.51 6.54 -14.93
N LEU A 102 7.23 7.69 -14.30
CA LEU A 102 8.19 8.78 -14.25
C LEU A 102 9.20 8.53 -13.13
N PRO A 103 10.51 8.74 -13.38
CA PRO A 103 11.52 8.73 -12.35
C PRO A 103 11.20 9.76 -11.27
N ILE A 104 11.20 9.36 -10.00
CA ILE A 104 11.01 10.26 -8.87
C ILE A 104 12.34 10.38 -8.12
N THR A 105 12.69 11.61 -7.73
CA THR A 105 13.84 11.84 -6.87
C THR A 105 13.55 11.34 -5.46
N MET A 106 14.27 10.30 -5.04
CA MET A 106 14.32 9.83 -3.66
C MET A 106 15.33 10.68 -2.90
N LYS A 107 14.84 11.54 -2.00
CA LYS A 107 15.68 12.41 -1.18
C LYS A 107 16.20 11.66 0.05
N PRO A 108 17.38 12.03 0.58
CA PRO A 108 17.85 11.57 1.89
C PRO A 108 16.81 11.88 2.96
N GLY A 109 16.58 10.95 3.88
CA GLY A 109 15.65 11.11 4.99
C GLY A 109 14.15 11.12 4.63
N GLU A 110 13.74 11.28 3.37
CA GLU A 110 12.32 11.25 2.95
C GLU A 110 11.86 9.80 2.71
N PRO A 111 11.01 9.22 3.58
CA PRO A 111 10.57 7.85 3.41
C PRO A 111 9.51 7.73 2.33
N TRP A 112 9.59 6.66 1.53
CA TRP A 112 8.46 6.19 0.75
C TRP A 112 7.65 5.20 1.59
N LEU A 113 6.38 5.53 1.83
CA LEU A 113 5.48 4.76 2.67
C LEU A 113 4.42 4.07 1.81
N TYR A 114 4.27 2.78 2.00
CA TYR A 114 3.26 1.95 1.33
C TYR A 114 2.45 1.19 2.38
N GLU A 115 1.14 1.06 2.13
CA GLU A 115 0.28 0.15 2.90
C GLU A 115 -0.07 -1.02 1.99
N VAL A 116 0.25 -2.22 2.44
CA VAL A 116 0.07 -3.45 1.65
C VAL A 116 -0.71 -4.49 2.43
N LEU A 117 -1.52 -5.26 1.72
CA LEU A 117 -2.28 -6.38 2.28
C LEU A 117 -1.74 -7.70 1.75
N VAL A 118 -1.76 -8.72 2.62
CA VAL A 118 -1.24 -10.05 2.33
C VAL A 118 -2.19 -11.08 2.94
N HIS A 119 -2.80 -11.91 2.11
CA HIS A 119 -3.80 -12.87 2.56
C HIS A 119 -3.63 -14.23 1.88
N CYS A 120 -3.43 -14.26 0.56
CA CYS A 120 -3.21 -15.46 -0.24
C CYS A 120 -1.98 -15.33 -1.16
N THR A 121 -1.38 -16.48 -1.52
CA THR A 121 -0.44 -16.55 -2.64
C THR A 121 -1.17 -16.14 -3.93
N PRO A 122 -0.51 -15.53 -4.91
CA PRO A 122 -1.12 -15.25 -6.20
C PRO A 122 -1.11 -16.50 -7.08
N GLY A 123 -1.91 -16.41 -8.14
CA GLY A 123 -2.10 -17.48 -9.12
C GLY A 123 -3.49 -18.09 -9.02
N GLU A 124 -3.80 -19.01 -9.92
CA GLU A 124 -5.11 -19.68 -9.95
C GLU A 124 -5.26 -20.65 -8.77
N SER A 125 -4.18 -21.29 -8.34
CA SER A 125 -4.09 -22.09 -7.11
C SER A 125 -3.74 -21.22 -5.89
N SER A 126 -4.38 -20.06 -5.74
CA SER A 126 -4.18 -19.19 -4.58
C SER A 126 -4.45 -19.98 -3.29
N ARG A 127 -3.52 -19.97 -2.33
CA ARG A 127 -3.72 -20.55 -0.99
C ARG A 127 -3.50 -19.49 0.07
N LEU A 128 -4.10 -19.65 1.23
CA LEU A 128 -3.88 -18.76 2.37
C LEU A 128 -2.39 -18.74 2.73
N VAL A 129 -1.86 -17.54 3.00
CA VAL A 129 -0.48 -17.36 3.46
C VAL A 129 -0.36 -17.77 4.93
N PHE A 130 -1.43 -17.58 5.70
CA PHE A 130 -1.54 -17.91 7.12
C PHE A 130 -2.70 -18.90 7.32
N PRO A 131 -2.52 -20.19 6.95
CA PRO A 131 -3.61 -21.16 6.92
C PRO A 131 -4.04 -21.65 8.31
N SER A 132 -3.19 -21.49 9.33
CA SER A 132 -3.42 -22.02 10.67
C SER A 132 -3.01 -21.04 11.77
N ALA A 133 -3.54 -21.25 12.97
CA ALA A 133 -3.16 -20.48 14.14
C ALA A 133 -1.70 -20.80 14.52
N GLY A 134 -0.94 -19.78 14.92
CA GLY A 134 0.48 -19.96 15.22
C GLY A 134 1.27 -18.67 15.16
N LYS A 135 2.59 -18.80 15.32
CA LYS A 135 3.55 -17.73 15.13
C LYS A 135 4.18 -17.85 13.75
N TYR A 136 4.26 -16.74 13.05
CA TYR A 136 4.87 -16.66 11.73
C TYR A 136 5.97 -15.62 11.75
N ARG A 137 7.06 -15.92 11.06
CA ARG A 137 8.12 -14.96 10.78
C ARG A 137 7.96 -14.46 9.35
N VAL A 138 7.93 -13.15 9.18
CA VAL A 138 7.74 -12.50 7.89
C VAL A 138 8.94 -11.64 7.57
N THR A 139 9.48 -11.80 6.36
CA THR A 139 10.44 -10.90 5.74
C THR A 139 9.90 -10.44 4.40
N GLY A 140 10.35 -9.27 3.94
CA GLY A 140 10.00 -8.72 2.64
C GLY A 140 11.24 -8.45 1.82
N SER A 141 11.09 -8.56 0.50
CA SER A 141 12.07 -8.04 -0.45
C SER A 141 11.37 -7.31 -1.58
N CYS A 142 12.05 -6.34 -2.17
CA CYS A 142 11.59 -5.69 -3.39
C CYS A 142 12.73 -5.26 -4.30
N PHE A 143 12.43 -5.11 -5.59
CA PHE A 143 13.37 -4.52 -6.53
C PHE A 143 13.07 -3.04 -6.72
N LEU A 144 14.08 -2.21 -6.49
CA LEU A 144 14.05 -0.78 -6.79
C LEU A 144 14.85 -0.53 -8.08
N ALA A 145 14.23 0.07 -9.09
CA ALA A 145 14.94 0.53 -10.29
C ALA A 145 15.46 1.95 -10.04
N VAL A 146 16.77 2.11 -10.04
CA VAL A 146 17.46 3.37 -9.76
C VAL A 146 18.26 3.79 -10.97
N LEU A 147 18.20 5.07 -11.32
CA LEU A 147 18.97 5.61 -12.43
C LEU A 147 20.44 5.70 -12.01
N ALA A 148 21.30 4.92 -12.68
CA ALA A 148 22.74 5.08 -12.52
C ALA A 148 23.17 6.39 -13.18
N SER A 149 23.81 7.28 -12.43
CA SER A 149 24.44 8.47 -13.00
C SER A 149 25.59 8.01 -13.90
N SER A 150 25.39 8.09 -15.21
CA SER A 150 26.49 8.12 -16.16
C SER A 150 26.87 9.58 -16.33
N LYS A 151 28.09 9.96 -15.95
CA LYS A 151 28.61 11.30 -16.22
C LYS A 151 28.89 11.53 -17.72
N ASP A 152 28.92 10.49 -18.55
CA ASP A 152 29.49 10.54 -19.91
C ASP A 152 28.71 9.78 -21.00
N ASP A 153 27.44 9.40 -20.80
CA ASP A 153 26.77 8.62 -21.85
C ASP A 153 25.28 8.96 -21.97
N GLN A 154 24.83 9.23 -23.20
CA GLN A 154 23.47 9.67 -23.55
C GLN A 154 22.38 8.62 -23.30
N ARG A 155 22.69 7.53 -22.60
CA ARG A 155 21.76 6.47 -22.24
C ARG A 155 21.71 6.31 -20.73
N ALA A 156 20.69 6.92 -20.14
CA ALA A 156 20.22 6.65 -18.79
C ALA A 156 20.13 5.13 -18.55
N LYS A 157 21.07 4.55 -17.78
CA LYS A 157 21.08 3.12 -17.47
C LYS A 157 20.38 2.89 -16.13
N TRP A 158 19.29 2.13 -16.16
CA TRP A 158 18.58 1.70 -14.96
C TRP A 158 19.29 0.51 -14.31
N ARG A 159 19.61 0.64 -13.02
CA ARG A 159 20.13 -0.45 -12.19
C ARG A 159 19.01 -0.98 -11.31
N ARG A 160 18.86 -2.30 -11.25
CA ARG A 160 17.98 -2.96 -10.28
C ARG A 160 18.74 -3.18 -8.98
N VAL A 161 18.18 -2.73 -7.87
CA VAL A 161 18.69 -2.91 -6.52
C VAL A 161 17.67 -3.75 -5.76
N GLU A 162 18.09 -4.89 -5.23
CA GLU A 162 17.24 -5.67 -4.33
C GLU A 162 17.34 -5.11 -2.92
N LEU A 163 16.20 -4.83 -2.31
CA LEU A 163 16.09 -4.42 -0.93
C LEU A 163 15.51 -5.57 -0.13
N GLN A 164 16.06 -5.80 1.05
CA GLN A 164 15.52 -6.74 2.04
C GLN A 164 15.05 -5.95 3.26
N SER A 165 13.95 -6.40 3.85
CA SER A 165 13.43 -5.82 5.08
C SER A 165 14.02 -6.47 6.32
N ASN A 166 13.75 -5.86 7.47
CA ASN A 166 13.79 -6.55 8.75
C ASN A 166 12.84 -7.77 8.76
N ALA A 167 13.09 -8.70 9.68
CA ALA A 167 12.12 -9.73 10.03
C ALA A 167 11.14 -9.21 11.09
N ILE A 168 9.88 -9.64 11.00
CA ILE A 168 8.87 -9.42 12.03
C ILE A 168 8.25 -10.75 12.43
N ASP A 169 7.88 -10.89 13.69
CA ASP A 169 7.12 -12.02 14.20
C ASP A 169 5.68 -11.59 14.45
N ILE A 170 4.73 -12.36 13.92
CA ILE A 170 3.29 -12.11 14.02
C ILE A 170 2.57 -13.36 14.50
N ARG A 171 1.45 -13.17 15.20
CA ARG A 171 0.63 -14.26 15.71
C ARG A 171 -0.74 -14.26 15.06
N PHE A 172 -1.16 -15.43 14.60
CA PHE A 172 -2.53 -15.70 14.19
C PHE A 172 -3.22 -16.58 15.23
N ARG A 173 -4.41 -16.19 15.67
CA ARG A 173 -5.26 -16.98 16.55
C ARG A 173 -6.33 -17.71 15.74
N ALA A 174 -6.74 -18.86 16.25
CA ALA A 174 -7.86 -19.59 15.67
C ALA A 174 -9.15 -18.79 15.91
N PRO A 175 -10.02 -18.67 14.89
CA PRO A 175 -11.33 -18.06 15.10
C PRO A 175 -12.17 -18.92 16.04
N THR A 176 -12.96 -18.27 16.89
CA THR A 176 -13.83 -18.91 17.89
C THR A 176 -15.23 -18.34 17.82
N GLY A 177 -16.25 -19.09 18.27
CA GLY A 177 -17.63 -18.61 18.30
C GLY A 177 -18.13 -18.17 16.92
N ASP A 178 -18.56 -16.91 16.82
CA ASP A 178 -19.13 -16.32 15.61
C ASP A 178 -18.10 -16.19 14.50
N ASP A 179 -16.86 -15.89 14.84
CA ASP A 179 -15.76 -15.81 13.88
C ASP A 179 -15.46 -17.17 13.27
N ALA A 180 -15.63 -18.26 14.03
CA ALA A 180 -15.48 -19.62 13.48
C ALA A 180 -16.63 -19.96 12.51
N ARG A 181 -17.81 -19.34 12.66
CA ARG A 181 -18.91 -19.45 11.70
C ARG A 181 -18.58 -18.68 10.43
N VAL A 182 -18.18 -17.41 10.57
CA VAL A 182 -17.76 -16.56 9.44
C VAL A 182 -16.64 -17.23 8.65
N TRP A 183 -15.62 -17.72 9.36
CA TRP A 183 -14.46 -18.36 8.76
C TRP A 183 -14.84 -19.53 7.85
N ARG A 184 -15.78 -20.38 8.27
CA ARG A 184 -16.28 -21.49 7.44
C ARG A 184 -16.94 -21.02 6.13
N HIS A 185 -17.49 -19.80 6.10
CA HIS A 185 -18.06 -19.22 4.88
C HIS A 185 -17.00 -18.61 3.97
N ILE A 186 -15.87 -18.13 4.51
CA ILE A 186 -14.88 -17.34 3.75
C ILE A 186 -13.52 -18.01 3.56
N SER A 187 -13.28 -19.18 4.16
CA SER A 187 -12.00 -19.89 4.12
C SER A 187 -11.68 -20.54 2.77
N GLY A 188 -12.66 -20.60 1.87
CA GLY A 188 -12.48 -21.15 0.53
C GLY A 188 -11.44 -20.36 -0.28
N PRO A 189 -10.51 -21.02 -1.01
CA PRO A 189 -9.47 -20.34 -1.77
C PRO A 189 -9.97 -19.23 -2.72
N PRO A 190 -11.09 -19.42 -3.47
CA PRO A 190 -11.63 -18.36 -4.32
C PRO A 190 -12.12 -17.14 -3.53
N VAL A 191 -12.72 -17.37 -2.35
CA VAL A 191 -13.23 -16.29 -1.48
C VAL A 191 -12.06 -15.55 -0.82
N ALA A 192 -11.03 -16.25 -0.36
CA ALA A 192 -9.83 -15.62 0.20
C ALA A 192 -9.12 -14.71 -0.83
N ARG A 193 -9.02 -15.17 -2.09
CA ARG A 193 -8.50 -14.37 -3.20
C ARG A 193 -9.37 -13.14 -3.48
N PHE A 194 -10.69 -13.31 -3.44
CA PHE A 194 -11.62 -12.19 -3.55
C PHE A 194 -11.41 -11.18 -2.41
N ILE A 195 -11.31 -11.62 -1.16
CA ILE A 195 -11.05 -10.76 0.00
C ILE A 195 -9.74 -9.96 -0.17
N GLN A 196 -8.68 -10.56 -0.71
CA GLN A 196 -7.41 -9.87 -0.95
C GLN A 196 -7.48 -8.81 -2.06
N THR A 197 -8.19 -9.13 -3.15
CA THR A 197 -8.04 -8.40 -4.43
C THR A 197 -9.26 -7.58 -4.82
N GLY A 198 -10.42 -7.89 -4.26
CA GLY A 198 -11.73 -7.42 -4.73
C GLY A 198 -12.12 -7.91 -6.12
N ALA A 199 -11.36 -8.83 -6.72
CA ALA A 199 -11.55 -9.25 -8.10
C ALA A 199 -12.10 -10.68 -8.18
N THR A 200 -13.24 -10.83 -8.82
CA THR A 200 -13.84 -12.12 -9.19
C THR A 200 -14.72 -11.95 -10.42
N ARG A 201 -14.99 -13.04 -11.14
CA ARG A 201 -16.05 -13.13 -12.15
C ARG A 201 -17.22 -14.00 -11.69
N ASP A 202 -17.06 -14.68 -10.56
CA ASP A 202 -18.06 -15.58 -10.01
C ASP A 202 -18.98 -14.83 -9.05
N ALA A 203 -20.24 -14.69 -9.46
CA ALA A 203 -21.28 -14.02 -8.68
C ALA A 203 -21.61 -14.76 -7.36
N ASN A 204 -21.35 -16.07 -7.27
CA ASN A 204 -21.56 -16.82 -6.03
C ASN A 204 -20.61 -16.36 -4.93
N ILE A 205 -19.36 -16.03 -5.28
CA ILE A 205 -18.38 -15.49 -4.33
C ILE A 205 -18.84 -14.13 -3.79
N VAL A 206 -19.40 -13.29 -4.66
CA VAL A 206 -19.98 -11.99 -4.27
C VAL A 206 -21.17 -12.20 -3.34
N GLY A 207 -22.10 -13.10 -3.69
CA GLY A 207 -23.26 -13.43 -2.87
C GLY A 207 -22.86 -14.00 -1.49
N GLN A 208 -21.84 -14.85 -1.42
CA GLN A 208 -21.29 -15.36 -0.16
C GLN A 208 -20.71 -14.23 0.71
N ALA A 209 -19.95 -13.31 0.12
CA ALA A 209 -19.40 -12.15 0.82
C ALA A 209 -20.51 -11.19 1.34
N VAL A 210 -21.53 -10.91 0.51
CA VAL A 210 -22.70 -10.11 0.90
C VAL A 210 -23.45 -10.78 2.06
N SER A 211 -23.69 -12.09 1.97
CA SER A 211 -24.36 -12.86 3.02
C SER A 211 -23.57 -12.79 4.35
N ALA A 212 -22.25 -12.98 4.28
CA ALA A 212 -21.38 -12.89 5.45
C ALA A 212 -21.42 -11.50 6.12
N LEU A 213 -21.41 -10.41 5.34
CA LEU A 213 -21.57 -9.05 5.90
C LEU A 213 -22.92 -8.83 6.57
N ARG A 214 -24.02 -9.32 5.98
CA ARG A 214 -25.36 -9.17 6.58
C ARG A 214 -25.47 -9.92 7.90
N GLN A 215 -24.96 -11.15 7.93
CA GLN A 215 -25.16 -12.07 9.05
C GLN A 215 -24.22 -11.80 10.24
N PHE A 216 -23.00 -11.32 9.98
CA PHE A 216 -21.95 -11.21 10.99
C PHE A 216 -21.33 -9.81 11.05
N GLN A 217 -22.12 -8.84 11.51
CA GLN A 217 -21.76 -7.42 11.50
C GLN A 217 -20.58 -7.09 12.44
N ASP A 218 -20.47 -7.80 13.56
CA ASP A 218 -19.45 -7.56 14.59
C ASP A 218 -18.17 -8.38 14.39
N SER A 219 -18.08 -9.17 13.31
CA SER A 219 -16.91 -10.02 13.10
C SER A 219 -15.67 -9.21 12.69
N PRO A 220 -14.47 -9.53 13.20
CA PRO A 220 -13.21 -8.92 12.74
C PRO A 220 -12.93 -9.08 11.24
N TYR A 221 -13.59 -10.04 10.56
CA TYR A 221 -13.53 -10.19 9.11
C TYR A 221 -14.33 -9.13 8.35
N HIS A 222 -15.32 -8.49 8.99
CA HIS A 222 -16.28 -7.58 8.36
C HIS A 222 -15.60 -6.43 7.58
N PRO A 223 -14.61 -5.70 8.13
CA PRO A 223 -13.92 -4.62 7.39
C PRO A 223 -13.23 -5.10 6.11
N TRP A 224 -12.71 -6.33 6.11
CA TRP A 224 -11.98 -6.90 4.98
C TRP A 224 -12.92 -7.36 3.86
N ILE A 225 -14.03 -7.99 4.22
CA ILE A 225 -15.08 -8.39 3.27
C ILE A 225 -15.71 -7.15 2.64
N ARG A 226 -16.02 -6.11 3.45
CA ARG A 226 -16.53 -4.82 2.98
C ARG A 226 -15.58 -4.19 1.98
N ARG A 227 -14.31 -4.05 2.32
CA ARG A 227 -13.28 -3.51 1.41
C ARG A 227 -13.23 -4.26 0.07
N ALA A 228 -13.29 -5.58 0.10
CA ALA A 228 -13.27 -6.40 -1.12
C ALA A 228 -14.47 -6.12 -2.02
N LEU A 229 -15.67 -6.00 -1.44
CA LEU A 229 -16.89 -5.66 -2.17
C LEU A 229 -16.88 -4.21 -2.69
N GLU A 230 -16.29 -3.26 -1.96
CA GLU A 230 -16.09 -1.89 -2.44
C GLU A 230 -15.15 -1.85 -3.66
N PHE A 231 -14.06 -2.62 -3.63
CA PHE A 231 -13.15 -2.75 -4.77
C PHE A 231 -13.83 -3.43 -5.96
N TYR A 232 -14.60 -4.48 -5.70
CA TYR A 232 -15.40 -5.15 -6.71
C TYR A 232 -16.36 -4.17 -7.41
N HIS A 233 -17.12 -3.41 -6.61
CA HIS A 233 -18.02 -2.38 -7.12
C HIS A 233 -17.26 -1.34 -7.96
N ALA A 234 -16.14 -0.81 -7.46
CA ALA A 234 -15.37 0.22 -8.15
C ALA A 234 -14.80 -0.24 -9.51
N VAL A 235 -14.43 -1.52 -9.62
CA VAL A 235 -13.88 -2.08 -10.87
C VAL A 235 -14.99 -2.47 -11.84
N LYS A 236 -16.13 -2.96 -11.33
CA LYS A 236 -17.23 -3.46 -12.17
C LYS A 236 -18.18 -2.35 -12.62
N TYR A 237 -18.31 -1.25 -11.89
CA TYR A 237 -19.24 -0.17 -12.24
C TYR A 237 -18.93 0.44 -13.61
N PRO A 238 -19.93 0.63 -14.50
CA PRO A 238 -21.37 0.39 -14.30
C PRO A 238 -21.88 -1.01 -14.74
N ASP A 239 -21.00 -1.92 -15.15
CA ASP A 239 -21.28 -3.19 -15.83
C ASP A 239 -21.72 -4.33 -14.88
N PHE A 240 -22.76 -4.10 -14.07
CA PHE A 240 -23.33 -5.11 -13.18
C PHE A 240 -24.32 -6.04 -13.88
N ALA A 241 -24.37 -7.31 -13.43
CA ALA A 241 -25.47 -8.19 -13.80
C ALA A 241 -26.78 -7.75 -13.12
N ALA A 242 -27.92 -8.18 -13.65
CA ALA A 242 -29.23 -7.86 -13.09
C ALA A 242 -29.33 -8.24 -11.59
N GLY A 243 -29.74 -7.29 -10.74
CA GLY A 243 -29.90 -7.48 -9.30
C GLY A 243 -28.59 -7.51 -8.49
N GLU A 244 -27.43 -7.54 -9.13
CA GLU A 244 -26.14 -7.58 -8.44
C GLU A 244 -25.80 -6.26 -7.74
N LEU A 245 -26.12 -5.14 -8.38
CA LEU A 245 -25.98 -3.82 -7.76
C LEU A 245 -26.87 -3.71 -6.52
N ASP A 246 -28.12 -4.20 -6.59
CA ASP A 246 -29.06 -4.19 -5.46
C ASP A 246 -28.53 -5.06 -4.30
N GLN A 247 -27.91 -6.21 -4.60
CA GLN A 247 -27.26 -7.05 -3.60
C GLN A 247 -26.12 -6.32 -2.90
N LEU A 248 -25.26 -5.61 -3.63
CA LEU A 248 -24.20 -4.80 -3.02
C LEU A 248 -24.79 -3.66 -2.18
N GLN A 249 -25.79 -2.97 -2.71
CA GLN A 249 -26.43 -1.84 -2.05
C GLN A 249 -27.10 -2.23 -0.73
N SER A 250 -27.72 -3.41 -0.67
CA SER A 250 -28.33 -3.92 0.56
C SER A 250 -27.40 -4.05 1.78
N VAL A 251 -26.08 -4.13 1.55
CA VAL A 251 -25.04 -4.18 2.60
C VAL A 251 -24.27 -2.86 2.72
N GLY A 252 -24.80 -1.79 2.10
CA GLY A 252 -24.18 -0.48 2.10
C GLY A 252 -22.98 -0.35 1.17
N ILE A 253 -22.82 -1.24 0.19
CA ILE A 253 -21.77 -1.15 -0.82
C ILE A 253 -22.33 -0.51 -2.08
N GLY A 254 -21.68 0.53 -2.59
CA GLY A 254 -22.18 1.22 -3.79
C GLY A 254 -23.48 2.02 -3.54
N LEU A 255 -24.15 1.82 -2.39
CA LEU A 255 -24.89 2.90 -1.78
C LEU A 255 -23.90 4.03 -1.68
N GLN A 256 -24.32 5.19 -2.14
CA GLN A 256 -23.60 6.38 -1.78
C GLN A 256 -23.66 6.42 -0.25
N ASP A 257 -22.58 5.99 0.39
CA ASP A 257 -22.15 6.48 1.69
C ASP A 257 -21.90 7.96 1.43
N GLU A 258 -23.00 8.70 1.26
CA GLU A 258 -22.97 10.05 0.76
C GLU A 258 -22.24 10.79 1.85
N LEU A 259 -20.98 11.11 1.57
CA LEU A 259 -20.28 12.10 2.36
C LEU A 259 -21.17 13.34 2.31
N PHE A 260 -21.92 13.55 3.39
CA PHE A 260 -22.88 14.63 3.58
C PHE A 260 -24.02 14.60 2.54
N PRO A 261 -24.97 13.64 2.63
CA PRO A 261 -25.98 13.39 1.60
C PRO A 261 -26.74 14.64 1.19
N HIS A 262 -27.13 15.39 2.21
CA HIS A 262 -27.98 16.56 2.07
C HIS A 262 -27.24 17.83 1.62
N ASP A 263 -25.94 17.77 1.30
CA ASP A 263 -25.22 18.93 0.77
C ASP A 263 -25.04 18.85 -0.76
N PRO A 264 -25.95 19.45 -1.56
CA PRO A 264 -25.87 19.42 -3.02
C PRO A 264 -24.65 20.16 -3.57
N ARG A 265 -23.96 20.97 -2.76
CA ARG A 265 -22.72 21.65 -3.19
C ARG A 265 -21.60 20.65 -3.48
N LEU A 266 -21.67 19.45 -2.90
CA LEU A 266 -20.69 18.39 -3.12
C LEU A 266 -20.85 17.70 -4.48
N ASP A 267 -21.94 17.93 -5.19
CA ASP A 267 -22.19 17.34 -6.51
C ASP A 267 -21.62 18.20 -7.67
N ALA A 268 -21.00 19.34 -7.34
CA ALA A 268 -20.28 20.16 -8.29
C ALA A 268 -19.13 19.38 -8.94
N GLN A 269 -18.97 19.53 -10.26
CA GLN A 269 -17.89 18.91 -11.02
C GLN A 269 -16.59 19.69 -10.81
N VAL A 270 -15.51 18.96 -10.53
CA VAL A 270 -14.16 19.49 -10.43
C VAL A 270 -13.24 18.73 -11.37
N LYS A 271 -12.27 19.42 -11.95
CA LYS A 271 -11.26 18.82 -12.81
C LYS A 271 -9.89 19.30 -12.38
N TYR A 272 -9.08 18.37 -11.91
CA TYR A 272 -7.71 18.64 -11.54
C TYR A 272 -6.81 17.55 -12.10
N ARG A 273 -5.57 17.91 -12.42
CA ARG A 273 -4.55 16.96 -12.84
C ARG A 273 -3.21 17.43 -12.33
N PHE A 274 -2.65 16.66 -11.40
CA PHE A 274 -1.31 16.89 -10.91
C PHE A 274 -0.36 15.88 -11.56
N HIS A 275 0.63 16.39 -12.27
CA HIS A 275 1.62 15.57 -12.97
C HIS A 275 2.64 14.95 -12.00
N ASP A 276 2.89 15.63 -10.89
CA ASP A 276 3.78 15.18 -9.82
C ASP A 276 2.99 14.82 -8.55
N PRO A 277 3.56 14.01 -7.63
CA PRO A 277 2.99 13.84 -6.29
C PRO A 277 2.87 15.18 -5.56
N THR A 278 1.64 15.63 -5.38
CA THR A 278 1.31 16.95 -4.82
C THR A 278 0.85 16.82 -3.36
N PRO A 279 1.24 17.75 -2.47
CA PRO A 279 0.75 17.76 -1.09
C PRO A 279 -0.79 17.72 -1.03
N LEU A 280 -1.32 16.93 -0.10
CA LEU A 280 -2.75 16.71 0.04
C LEU A 280 -3.50 18.02 0.33
N SER A 281 -2.88 18.93 1.09
CA SER A 281 -3.41 20.27 1.34
C SER A 281 -3.62 21.05 0.04
N GLU A 282 -2.72 20.95 -0.94
CA GLU A 282 -2.84 21.65 -2.22
C GLU A 282 -3.93 21.05 -3.10
N ILE A 283 -4.04 19.71 -3.14
CA ILE A 283 -5.10 19.01 -3.89
C ILE A 283 -6.47 19.39 -3.34
N VAL A 284 -6.64 19.31 -2.01
CA VAL A 284 -7.91 19.66 -1.35
C VAL A 284 -8.24 21.13 -1.52
N ARG A 285 -7.24 22.02 -1.43
CA ARG A 285 -7.42 23.46 -1.69
C ARG A 285 -7.87 23.71 -3.12
N GLU A 286 -7.30 23.03 -4.11
CA GLU A 286 -7.68 23.20 -5.51
C GLU A 286 -9.11 22.72 -5.79
N ILE A 287 -9.51 21.59 -5.21
CA ILE A 287 -10.90 21.09 -5.26
C ILE A 287 -11.85 22.13 -4.63
N GLY A 288 -11.52 22.64 -3.45
CA GLY A 288 -12.33 23.64 -2.76
C GLY A 288 -12.45 24.96 -3.52
N ARG A 289 -11.36 25.40 -4.17
CA ARG A 289 -11.34 26.60 -5.02
C ARG A 289 -12.25 26.47 -6.23
N GLN A 290 -12.21 25.33 -6.94
CA GLN A 290 -13.05 25.12 -8.14
C GLN A 290 -14.53 24.97 -7.78
N SER A 291 -14.83 24.23 -6.72
CA SER A 291 -16.20 23.93 -6.31
C SER A 291 -16.86 25.00 -5.43
N ARG A 292 -16.06 25.94 -4.90
CA ARG A 292 -16.47 26.90 -3.86
C ARG A 292 -16.95 26.23 -2.56
N VAL A 293 -16.64 24.95 -2.36
CA VAL A 293 -16.88 24.24 -1.11
C VAL A 293 -15.68 24.48 -0.19
N PRO A 294 -15.86 24.96 1.05
CA PRO A 294 -14.74 25.12 1.97
C PRO A 294 -14.21 23.75 2.40
N LEU A 295 -13.02 23.41 1.91
CA LEU A 295 -12.34 22.16 2.23
C LEU A 295 -11.00 22.46 2.90
N SER A 296 -10.66 21.70 3.94
CA SER A 296 -9.39 21.82 4.66
C SER A 296 -8.81 20.46 5.03
N VAL A 297 -7.53 20.46 5.41
CA VAL A 297 -6.78 19.24 5.77
C VAL A 297 -6.14 19.42 7.14
N HIS A 298 -6.29 18.43 8.02
CA HIS A 298 -5.63 18.39 9.31
C HIS A 298 -4.11 18.52 9.17
N ARG A 299 -3.45 19.20 10.11
CA ARG A 299 -2.00 19.53 10.04
C ARG A 299 -1.12 18.31 9.76
N ASP A 300 -1.44 17.18 10.39
CA ASP A 300 -0.67 15.93 10.28
C ASP A 300 -0.74 15.29 8.89
N LEU A 301 -1.71 15.72 8.07
CA LEU A 301 -1.94 15.20 6.73
C LEU A 301 -1.48 16.16 5.62
N GLN A 302 -1.12 17.42 5.95
CA GLN A 302 -0.85 18.47 4.95
C GLN A 302 0.32 18.14 4.04
N SER A 303 1.41 17.61 4.59
CA SER A 303 2.64 17.30 3.85
C SER A 303 2.58 16.01 3.04
N ARG A 304 1.51 15.21 3.20
CA ARG A 304 1.37 13.92 2.52
C ARG A 304 1.18 14.14 1.02
N LYS A 305 2.12 13.66 0.21
CA LYS A 305 2.04 13.78 -1.25
C LYS A 305 1.31 12.60 -1.88
N ILE A 306 0.37 12.88 -2.76
CA ILE A 306 -0.33 11.86 -3.55
C ILE A 306 -0.35 12.27 -5.03
N ALA A 307 -0.34 11.29 -5.92
CA ALA A 307 -0.69 11.52 -7.31
C ALA A 307 -2.21 11.50 -7.41
N ALA A 308 -2.80 12.54 -7.99
CA ALA A 308 -4.24 12.65 -8.11
C ALA A 308 -4.61 13.41 -9.39
N GLY A 309 -5.62 12.93 -10.09
CA GLY A 309 -6.16 13.63 -11.25
C GLY A 309 -7.39 12.94 -11.83
N GLY A 310 -8.21 13.73 -12.50
CA GLY A 310 -9.43 13.29 -13.17
C GLY A 310 -10.50 14.38 -13.19
N ALA A 311 -11.68 14.00 -13.64
CA ALA A 311 -12.89 14.82 -13.61
C ALA A 311 -13.95 14.07 -12.82
N PHE A 312 -14.37 14.62 -11.69
CA PHE A 312 -15.27 13.96 -10.75
C PHE A 312 -16.13 15.00 -10.04
N THR A 313 -17.19 14.56 -9.34
CA THR A 313 -17.87 15.42 -8.35
C THR A 313 -16.97 15.66 -7.14
N VAL A 314 -17.17 16.75 -6.40
CA VAL A 314 -16.46 17.00 -5.12
C VAL A 314 -16.66 15.84 -4.16
N ARG A 315 -17.89 15.32 -4.06
CA ARG A 315 -18.26 14.17 -3.22
C ARG A 315 -17.42 12.94 -3.55
N TYR A 316 -17.25 12.64 -4.84
CA TYR A 316 -16.41 11.55 -5.28
C TYR A 316 -14.93 11.82 -4.98
N ALA A 317 -14.44 13.03 -5.23
CA ALA A 317 -13.06 13.41 -4.90
C ALA A 317 -12.80 13.22 -3.39
N MET A 318 -13.69 13.73 -2.52
CA MET A 318 -13.64 13.51 -1.07
C MET A 318 -13.62 12.02 -0.73
N LYS A 319 -14.51 11.21 -1.33
CA LYS A 319 -14.55 9.76 -1.12
C LYS A 319 -13.25 9.05 -1.52
N SER A 320 -12.62 9.46 -2.62
CA SER A 320 -11.33 8.89 -3.05
C SER A 320 -10.15 9.29 -2.14
N LEU A 321 -10.24 10.47 -1.51
CA LEU A 321 -9.25 10.96 -0.56
C LEU A 321 -9.44 10.38 0.85
N ARG A 322 -10.66 9.90 1.16
CA ARG A 322 -10.95 9.02 2.30
C ARG A 322 -10.15 7.73 2.09
N GLY A 323 -9.40 7.33 3.11
CA GLY A 323 -8.60 6.11 3.08
C GLY A 323 -8.78 5.34 4.38
N THR A 324 -8.10 4.21 4.53
CA THR A 324 -8.10 3.39 5.74
C THR A 324 -7.76 4.17 7.02
N SER A 325 -6.89 5.18 6.90
CA SER A 325 -6.41 6.00 8.02
C SER A 325 -6.91 7.45 8.01
N ARG A 326 -7.93 7.79 7.21
CA ARG A 326 -8.44 9.17 7.07
C ARG A 326 -9.96 9.24 6.92
N SER A 327 -10.60 10.21 7.56
CA SER A 327 -12.04 10.49 7.45
C SER A 327 -12.32 11.99 7.23
N TRP A 328 -13.47 12.31 6.66
CA TRP A 328 -13.93 13.70 6.56
C TRP A 328 -14.90 14.01 7.71
N VAL A 329 -14.78 15.19 8.30
CA VAL A 329 -15.68 15.70 9.34
C VAL A 329 -16.17 17.10 8.97
N VAL A 330 -17.29 17.53 9.54
CA VAL A 330 -17.79 18.92 9.47
C VAL A 330 -17.21 19.70 10.66
N ASP A 331 -16.59 20.85 10.42
CA ASP A 331 -15.94 21.66 11.46
C ASP A 331 -16.57 23.05 11.64
N GLY A 332 -17.82 23.21 11.19
CA GLY A 332 -18.57 24.48 11.23
C GLY A 332 -18.16 25.50 10.17
N ARG A 333 -16.95 25.41 9.61
CA ARG A 333 -16.49 26.25 8.48
C ARG A 333 -16.61 25.56 7.13
N GLY A 334 -16.62 24.23 7.15
CA GLY A 334 -16.86 23.39 5.98
C GLY A 334 -16.50 21.95 6.28
N TYR A 335 -15.70 21.35 5.41
CA TYR A 335 -15.27 19.96 5.53
C TYR A 335 -13.78 19.86 5.77
N LYS A 336 -13.38 19.01 6.72
CA LYS A 336 -11.99 18.81 7.11
C LYS A 336 -11.62 17.34 7.02
N LEU A 337 -10.54 17.05 6.31
CA LEU A 337 -9.95 15.70 6.25
C LEU A 337 -9.03 15.50 7.45
N VAL A 338 -9.36 14.52 8.30
CA VAL A 338 -8.66 14.21 9.56
C VAL A 338 -8.12 12.76 9.57
N PRO A 339 -7.13 12.42 10.41
CA PRO A 339 -6.75 11.03 10.65
C PRO A 339 -7.91 10.22 11.25
N SER A 340 -8.08 8.96 10.83
CA SER A 340 -9.08 8.05 11.42
C SER A 340 -8.86 7.93 12.94
N GLY A 341 -9.94 8.03 13.72
CA GLY A 341 -9.89 7.99 15.19
C GLY A 341 -9.74 9.36 15.87
N THR A 342 -9.64 10.45 15.10
CA THR A 342 -9.76 11.81 15.65
C THR A 342 -11.24 12.12 15.82
N GLU A 343 -11.74 12.19 17.05
CA GLU A 343 -13.12 12.62 17.31
C GLU A 343 -13.31 14.08 16.89
N ALA A 344 -14.50 14.42 16.37
CA ALA A 344 -14.83 15.77 15.92
C ALA A 344 -14.72 16.85 17.02
N GLY A 345 -14.61 16.45 18.29
CA GLY A 345 -14.52 17.32 19.46
C GLY A 345 -13.19 18.06 19.64
N ASP A 346 -12.07 17.57 19.11
CA ASP A 346 -10.76 18.22 19.34
C ASP A 346 -10.51 19.46 18.46
N ALA A 347 -11.36 19.71 17.46
CA ALA A 347 -11.25 20.87 16.58
C ALA A 347 -11.88 22.15 17.15
N ALA A 348 -12.73 22.06 18.18
CA ALA A 348 -13.43 23.21 18.75
C ALA A 348 -12.74 23.83 19.98
N SER A 349 -11.85 23.08 20.65
CA SER A 349 -11.39 23.40 22.01
C SER A 349 -10.11 24.25 22.13
N LYS A 350 -9.66 24.92 21.05
CA LYS A 350 -8.42 25.75 21.10
C LYS A 350 -8.58 27.13 20.47
N THR A 351 -9.70 27.80 20.76
CA THR A 351 -9.91 29.22 20.43
C THR A 351 -10.48 30.02 21.59
N GLU A 352 -10.08 29.69 22.82
CA GLU A 352 -10.08 30.64 23.93
C GLU A 352 -8.73 30.53 24.64
N GLY A 353 -7.96 31.62 24.54
CA GLY A 353 -6.57 31.76 24.96
C GLY A 353 -5.98 33.01 24.35
#